data_AF-A0A239J8U3-F1
#
_entry.id   AF-A0A239J8U3-F1
#
_cell.length_a   1.000
_cell.length_b   1.000
_cell.length_c   1.000
_cell.angle_alpha   90.00
_cell.angle_beta   90.00
_cell.angle_gamma   90.00
#
_symmetry.space_group_name_H-M   'P 1'
#
loop_
_entity.id
_entity.type
_entity.pdbx_description
1 polymer ?
#
loop_
_entity_poly.entity_id
_entity_poly.type
_entity_poly.pdbx_seq_one_letter_code
_entity_poly.pdbx_strand_id
1 'polypeptide(L)'
;MTTMYLDSDGPLLGSESDAVDVLGDAFGVEATMIAIPVERFRPEFFDLSTRLMGEFVQKFANYRIRLAIVGEIDDYTQVSEPLRAFVAESNRGRHIWFVADRRSLQDRIATIR
;
A
#
# COMPACT_ATOMS: atom_id res chain seq x y z
N MET A 1 -4.74 16.49 4.41
CA MET A 1 -4.45 15.06 4.63
C MET A 1 -2.96 14.93 4.82
N THR A 2 -2.50 14.39 5.96
CA THR A 2 -1.07 14.17 6.25
C THR A 2 -0.66 12.82 5.68
N THR A 3 0.38 12.80 4.84
CA THR A 3 0.91 11.58 4.22
C THR A 3 2.32 11.30 4.72
N MET A 4 2.53 10.12 5.30
CA MET A 4 3.87 9.61 5.61
C MET A 4 4.40 8.82 4.42
N TYR A 5 5.68 9.00 4.09
CA TYR A 5 6.35 8.30 3.00
C TYR A 5 7.46 7.45 3.59
N LEU A 6 7.49 6.16 3.24
CA LEU A 6 8.62 5.30 3.56
C LEU A 6 9.69 5.43 2.47
N ASP A 7 10.95 5.47 2.88
CA ASP A 7 12.08 5.38 1.96
C ASP A 7 12.20 3.96 1.37
N SER A 8 12.78 3.84 0.17
CA SER A 8 12.92 2.55 -0.52
C SER A 8 13.98 1.63 0.09
N ASP A 9 14.91 2.15 0.89
CA ASP A 9 16.09 1.46 1.41
C ASP A 9 15.91 0.81 2.80
N GLY A 10 14.71 0.87 3.38
CA GLY A 10 14.43 0.26 4.68
C GLY A 10 14.05 -1.24 4.62
N PRO A 11 13.70 -1.84 5.77
CA PRO A 11 13.41 -3.27 5.87
C PRO A 11 12.21 -3.69 5.02
N LEU A 12 12.28 -4.91 4.47
CA LEU A 12 11.19 -5.52 3.72
C LEU A 12 10.00 -5.84 4.62
N LEU A 13 8.81 -5.57 4.08
CA LEU A 13 7.51 -5.73 4.68
C LEU A 13 6.78 -6.91 4.01
N GLY A 14 5.83 -7.49 4.73
CA GLY A 14 4.87 -8.41 4.13
C GLY A 14 4.02 -9.17 5.13
N SER A 15 4.31 -9.06 6.43
CA SER A 15 3.54 -9.72 7.50
C SER A 15 2.54 -8.77 8.17
N GLU A 16 1.62 -9.36 8.93
CA GLU A 16 0.72 -8.61 9.80
C GLU A 16 1.46 -7.72 10.81
N SER A 17 2.59 -8.19 11.37
CA SER A 17 3.39 -7.43 12.32
C SER A 17 3.99 -6.19 11.67
N ASP A 18 4.53 -6.34 10.46
CA ASP A 18 5.10 -5.22 9.70
C ASP A 18 4.05 -4.12 9.47
N ALA A 19 2.79 -4.50 9.20
CA ALA A 19 1.69 -3.54 9.06
C ALA A 19 1.45 -2.77 10.37
N VAL A 20 1.46 -3.45 11.51
CA VAL A 20 1.23 -2.84 12.82
C VAL A 20 2.35 -1.87 13.17
N ASP A 21 3.61 -2.24 12.90
CA ASP A 21 4.77 -1.38 13.16
C ASP A 21 4.68 -0.08 12.34
N VAL A 22 4.40 -0.20 11.04
CA VAL A 22 4.24 0.97 10.15
C VAL A 22 3.04 1.85 10.55
N LEU A 23 1.96 1.25 11.04
CA LEU A 23 0.82 2.00 11.57
C LEU A 23 1.20 2.75 12.85
N GLY A 24 2.02 2.16 13.73
CA GLY A 24 2.56 2.80 14.92
C GLY A 24 3.32 4.09 14.59
N ASP A 25 4.24 4.01 13.61
CA ASP A 25 4.99 5.16 13.12
C ASP A 25 4.06 6.26 12.58
N ALA A 26 3.03 5.88 11.81
CA ALA A 26 2.06 6.81 11.27
C ALA A 26 1.27 7.56 12.35
N PHE A 27 0.89 6.88 13.44
CA PHE A 27 0.24 7.53 14.57
C PHE A 27 1.16 8.53 15.26
N GLY A 28 2.45 8.23 15.36
CA GLY A 28 3.45 9.14 15.95
C GLY A 28 3.59 10.48 15.20
N VAL A 29 3.23 10.52 13.92
CA VAL A 29 3.29 11.72 13.07
C VAL A 29 1.92 12.19 12.58
N GLU A 30 0.85 11.69 13.18
CA GLU A 30 -0.55 12.02 12.82
C GLU A 30 -0.85 11.83 11.31
N ALA A 31 -0.21 10.85 10.68
CA ALA A 31 -0.45 10.53 9.29
C ALA A 31 -1.83 9.86 9.11
N THR A 32 -2.51 10.24 8.03
CA THR A 32 -3.82 9.69 7.63
C THR A 32 -3.73 8.87 6.33
N MET A 33 -2.56 8.90 5.69
CA MET A 33 -2.16 8.06 4.58
C MET A 33 -0.69 7.68 4.72
N ILE A 34 -0.36 6.47 4.31
CA ILE A 34 1.00 5.96 4.26
C ILE A 34 1.30 5.57 2.81
N ALA A 35 2.41 6.07 2.28
CA ALA A 35 2.93 5.72 0.96
C ALA A 35 4.14 4.81 1.11
N ILE A 36 4.04 3.59 0.60
CA ILE A 36 5.06 2.55 0.71
C ILE A 36 5.55 2.19 -0.70
N PRO A 37 6.86 2.29 -0.98
CA PRO A 37 7.42 1.85 -2.26
C PRO A 37 7.18 0.35 -2.51
N VAL A 38 6.97 -0.05 -3.77
CA VAL A 38 6.81 -1.47 -4.14
C VAL A 38 7.99 -2.31 -3.67
N GLU A 39 9.20 -1.76 -3.74
CA GLU A 39 10.47 -2.40 -3.38
C GLU A 39 10.58 -2.72 -1.88
N ARG A 40 9.72 -2.11 -1.05
CA ARG A 40 9.63 -2.41 0.38
C ARG A 40 8.82 -3.67 0.65
N PHE A 41 8.17 -4.29 -0.33
CA PHE A 41 7.42 -5.53 -0.14
C PHE A 41 8.20 -6.74 -0.64
N ARG A 42 8.14 -7.83 0.12
CA ARG A 42 8.67 -9.13 -0.33
C ARG A 42 7.88 -9.62 -1.55
N PRO A 43 8.47 -10.31 -2.53
CA PRO A 43 7.75 -10.79 -3.71
C PRO A 43 6.51 -11.64 -3.38
N GLU A 44 6.56 -12.45 -2.31
CA GLU A 44 5.45 -13.30 -1.87
C GLU A 44 4.23 -12.48 -1.40
N PHE A 45 4.43 -11.20 -1.05
CA PHE A 45 3.34 -10.29 -0.72
C PHE A 45 2.34 -10.16 -1.86
N PHE A 46 2.82 -10.18 -3.11
CA PHE A 46 1.99 -10.03 -4.30
C PHE A 46 1.35 -11.35 -4.77
N ASP A 47 1.67 -12.47 -4.12
CA ASP A 47 0.94 -13.72 -4.29
C ASP A 47 -0.25 -13.78 -3.32
N LEU A 48 -1.45 -13.52 -3.86
CA LEU A 48 -2.68 -13.51 -3.06
C LEU A 48 -3.03 -14.86 -2.42
N SER A 49 -2.46 -15.97 -2.89
CA SER A 49 -2.69 -17.29 -2.29
C SER A 49 -2.06 -17.43 -0.89
N THR A 50 -1.02 -16.63 -0.61
CA THR A 50 -0.34 -16.58 0.69
C THR A 50 -1.15 -15.86 1.76
N ARG A 51 -2.18 -15.09 1.36
CA ARG A 51 -3.00 -14.20 2.20
C ARG A 51 -2.27 -13.01 2.83
N LEU A 52 -0.96 -12.89 2.65
CA LEU A 52 -0.12 -11.83 3.23
C LEU A 52 -0.64 -10.42 2.91
N MET A 53 -0.90 -10.12 1.63
CA MET A 53 -1.44 -8.81 1.24
C MET A 53 -2.80 -8.53 1.87
N GLY A 54 -3.68 -9.52 1.94
CA GLY A 54 -5.00 -9.38 2.55
C GLY A 54 -4.90 -9.04 4.04
N GLU A 55 -4.10 -9.79 4.78
CA GLU A 55 -3.86 -9.59 6.21
C GLU A 55 -3.21 -8.23 6.50
N PHE A 56 -2.20 -7.86 5.72
CA PHE A 56 -1.52 -6.55 5.82
C PHE A 56 -2.49 -5.40 5.56
N VAL A 57 -3.17 -5.42 4.41
CA VAL A 57 -4.12 -4.37 3.99
C VAL A 57 -5.30 -4.26 4.95
N GLN A 58 -5.78 -5.37 5.49
CA GLN A 58 -6.87 -5.38 6.46
C GLN A 58 -6.53 -4.58 7.72
N LYS A 59 -5.27 -4.53 8.16
CA LYS A 59 -4.85 -3.66 9.26
C LYS A 59 -5.07 -2.18 8.93
N PHE A 60 -4.65 -1.73 7.75
CA PHE A 60 -4.87 -0.33 7.34
C PHE A 60 -6.36 0.04 7.35
N ALA A 61 -7.22 -0.87 6.87
CA ALA A 61 -8.67 -0.69 6.94
C ALA A 61 -9.20 -0.62 8.38
N ASN A 62 -8.79 -1.55 9.26
CA ASN A 62 -9.22 -1.60 10.66
C ASN A 62 -8.85 -0.31 11.42
N TYR A 63 -7.65 0.21 11.17
CA TYR A 63 -7.13 1.42 11.80
C TYR A 63 -7.53 2.71 11.06
N ARG A 64 -8.30 2.59 9.97
CA ARG A 64 -8.78 3.71 9.13
C ARG A 64 -7.68 4.61 8.57
N ILE A 65 -6.48 4.04 8.36
CA ILE A 65 -5.38 4.70 7.67
C ILE A 65 -5.40 4.28 6.21
N ARG A 66 -5.21 5.22 5.28
CA ARG A 66 -5.14 4.91 3.86
C ARG A 66 -3.76 4.39 3.49
N LEU A 67 -3.70 3.46 2.55
CA LEU A 67 -2.45 2.91 2.01
C LEU A 67 -2.29 3.31 0.55
N ALA A 68 -1.10 3.76 0.18
CA ALA A 68 -0.66 3.87 -1.20
C ALA A 68 0.58 3.00 -1.38
N ILE A 69 0.53 2.07 -2.34
CA ILE A 69 1.68 1.31 -2.81
C ILE A 69 2.20 2.05 -4.07
N VAL A 70 3.44 2.52 -4.01
CA VAL A 70 4.00 3.47 -4.98
C VAL A 70 5.13 2.80 -5.77
N GLY A 71 5.04 2.81 -7.10
CA GLY A 71 6.05 2.22 -7.97
C GLY A 71 5.44 1.25 -8.98
N GLU A 72 6.33 0.59 -9.74
CA GLU A 72 5.97 -0.34 -10.81
C GLU A 72 5.46 -1.67 -10.22
N ILE A 73 4.21 -2.04 -10.52
CA ILE A 73 3.60 -3.31 -10.11
C ILE A 73 3.26 -4.21 -11.31
N ASP A 74 3.57 -3.75 -12.52
CA ASP A 74 3.21 -4.41 -13.78
C ASP A 74 3.81 -5.81 -13.86
N ASP A 75 5.05 -6.00 -13.42
CA ASP A 75 5.73 -7.31 -13.39
C ASP A 75 4.92 -8.36 -12.60
N TYR A 76 4.24 -7.96 -11.52
CA TYR A 76 3.41 -8.87 -10.72
C TYR A 76 2.01 -9.05 -11.32
N THR A 77 1.39 -7.98 -11.84
CA THR A 77 0.00 -8.02 -12.34
C THR A 77 -0.13 -8.64 -13.73
N GLN A 78 0.94 -8.64 -14.53
CA GLN A 78 0.96 -9.32 -15.83
C GLN A 78 0.88 -10.83 -15.68
N VAL A 79 1.52 -11.39 -14.64
CA VAL A 79 1.58 -12.84 -14.39
C VAL A 79 0.48 -13.36 -13.46
N SER A 80 -0.30 -12.47 -12.82
CA SER A 80 -1.35 -12.82 -11.86
C SER A 80 -2.65 -12.08 -12.13
N GLU A 81 -3.62 -12.78 -12.74
CA GLU A 81 -4.98 -12.25 -12.95
C GLU A 81 -5.70 -11.88 -11.65
N PRO A 82 -5.65 -12.68 -10.56
CA PRO A 82 -6.24 -12.29 -9.29
C PRO A 82 -5.65 -11.00 -8.73
N LEU A 83 -4.33 -10.82 -8.78
CA LEU A 83 -3.68 -9.59 -8.33
C LEU A 83 -4.09 -8.40 -9.20
N ARG A 84 -4.12 -8.57 -10.52
CA ARG A 84 -4.57 -7.51 -11.45
C ARG A 84 -6.00 -7.07 -11.13
N ALA A 85 -6.91 -8.01 -10.87
CA ALA A 85 -8.28 -7.71 -10.46
C ALA A 85 -8.34 -6.97 -9.11
N PHE A 86 -7.55 -7.42 -8.13
CA PHE A 86 -7.43 -6.77 -6.82
C PHE A 86 -6.93 -5.33 -6.92
N VAL A 87 -5.88 -5.09 -7.72
CA VAL A 87 -5.32 -3.76 -7.97
C VAL A 87 -6.35 -2.85 -8.63
N ALA A 88 -7.05 -3.34 -9.67
CA ALA A 88 -8.07 -2.59 -10.36
C ALA A 88 -9.24 -2.20 -9.43
N GLU A 89 -9.69 -3.12 -8.58
CA GLU A 89 -10.76 -2.85 -7.62
C GLU A 89 -10.32 -1.90 -6.50
N SER A 90 -9.13 -2.12 -5.94
CA SER A 90 -8.53 -1.21 -4.95
C SER A 90 -8.44 0.22 -5.50
N ASN A 91 -7.99 0.34 -6.75
CA ASN A 91 -7.91 1.61 -7.46
C ASN A 91 -9.27 2.24 -7.83
N ARG A 92 -10.42 1.59 -7.62
CA ARG A 92 -11.72 2.27 -7.67
C ARG A 92 -12.14 2.80 -6.29
N GLY A 93 -11.62 2.21 -5.22
CA GLY A 93 -11.85 2.62 -3.85
C GLY A 93 -11.08 3.87 -3.43
N ARG A 94 -11.20 4.19 -2.13
CA ARG A 94 -10.55 5.35 -1.47
C ARG A 94 -9.57 4.98 -0.37
N HIS A 95 -9.38 3.68 -0.11
CA HIS A 95 -8.61 3.19 1.03
C HIS A 95 -7.22 2.68 0.65
N ILE A 96 -7.11 1.96 -0.48
CA ILE A 96 -5.85 1.39 -0.96
C ILE A 96 -5.65 1.79 -2.40
N TRP A 97 -4.49 2.33 -2.72
CA TRP A 97 -4.15 2.76 -4.07
C TRP A 97 -2.82 2.20 -4.53
N PHE A 98 -2.74 1.88 -5.80
CA PHE A 98 -1.51 1.56 -6.52
C PHE A 98 -1.28 2.68 -7.53
N VAL A 99 -0.12 3.33 -7.46
CA VAL A 99 0.22 4.50 -8.28
C VAL A 99 1.68 4.44 -8.71
N ALA A 100 1.99 4.93 -9.90
CA ALA A 100 3.34 4.84 -10.48
C ALA A 100 4.37 5.64 -9.67
N ASP A 101 3.99 6.81 -9.17
CA ASP A 101 4.91 7.69 -8.46
C ASP A 101 4.22 8.59 -7.43
N ARG A 102 5.05 9.35 -6.70
CA ARG A 102 4.60 10.31 -5.69
C ARG A 102 3.68 11.39 -6.28
N ARG A 103 3.91 11.83 -7.52
CA ARG A 103 3.10 12.86 -8.16
C ARG A 103 1.68 12.35 -8.42
N SER A 104 1.57 11.16 -9.00
CA SER A 104 0.33 10.45 -9.24
C SER A 104 -0.46 10.26 -7.94
N LEU A 105 0.24 9.96 -6.84
CA LEU A 105 -0.39 9.93 -5.52
C LEU A 105 -0.97 11.29 -5.12
N GLN A 106 -0.19 12.37 -5.22
CA GLN A 106 -0.61 13.72 -4.84
C GLN A 106 -1.82 14.19 -5.66
N ASP A 107 -1.79 13.97 -6.99
CA ASP A 107 -2.91 14.30 -7.88
C ASP A 107 -4.18 13.55 -7.44
N ARG A 108 -4.03 12.27 -7.08
CA ARG A 108 -5.14 11.45 -6.61
C ARG A 108 -5.68 11.89 -5.26
N ILE A 109 -4.82 12.25 -4.32
CA ILE A 109 -5.22 12.83 -3.03
C ILE A 109 -6.08 14.08 -3.25
N ALA A 110 -5.71 14.94 -4.20
CA ALA A 110 -6.46 16.17 -4.50
C ALA A 110 -7.88 15.89 -5.05
N THR A 111 -8.16 14.69 -5.57
CA THR A 111 -9.51 14.28 -5.99
C THR A 111 -10.41 13.93 -4.81
N ILE A 112 -9.82 13.56 -3.67
CA ILE A 112 -10.56 13.28 -2.45
C ILE A 112 -10.75 14.60 -1.69
N ARG A 113 -11.94 15.19 -1.81
CA ARG A 113 -12.41 16.22 -0.88
C ARG A 113 -12.86 15.62 0.45
#